data_AF-A0A8T7HDA9-F1
#
_entry.id   AF-A0A8T7HDA9-F1
#
_cell.length_a   1.000
_cell.length_b   1.000
_cell.length_c   1.000
_cell.angle_alpha   90.00
_cell.angle_beta   90.00
_cell.angle_gamma   90.00
#
_symmetry.space_group_name_H-M   'P 1'
#
loop_
_entity.id
_entity.type
_entity.pdbx_description
1 polymer ?
#
loop_
_entity_poly.entity_id
_entity_poly.type
_entity_poly.pdbx_seq_one_letter_code
_entity_poly.pdbx_strand_id
1 'polypeptide(L)'
;MSSYKKIFTHWRVILLMVFLLFSVLAIKPQVFGNDGVIINSVGQNASIAQQGLQNPASTLPPLSREKIIAINSDKIFTIEDFVNAESKLDPQKIIRVETTKKTYNFLPDTLDGKTTLNLRVSSAPSSNLKKGLDLAGGTRVLLEFQEKVSQEDLDTTVASLQERLNVYGLSDVIVRPAKDLQGTNFILVEIAGVTEEEVKELLSKQGKFEANIANQTVFRGGKKDITYVCRSADCSGVGGQGGACFRSGEGYSCRFFFAITLSPDAADQQALATQNLDVVGGPNGYLSEPLVLMLDDVEVDSLNIGVDLKGSKTTQIQISGSGVGPTEQDAIKTAQQNMKRLQTILLTGSLPVKLEIVKMDTISSSLGKEFLDNVFLVALLVVLAVSSVVFIRYRKIKIVLPMILTLFSEVILILGFAAFVGWNLDLAAIAGIIIVMGTGVDHLIVITDESMRGQEETNWKKRLKNAMFIVMGAYLTTVSGMLPLYWAGAGLLKGFALTTIAGITFGVLVARPAFAVVIEELIGNKDE
;
A
#
# COMPACT_ATOMS: atom_id res chain seq x y z
N MET A 1 27.08 24.66 34.24
CA MET A 1 25.92 23.86 33.75
C MET A 1 26.47 22.48 33.39
N SER A 2 25.91 21.37 33.91
CA SER A 2 26.43 20.02 33.65
C SER A 2 26.61 19.79 32.14
N SER A 3 27.75 19.24 31.72
CA SER A 3 28.10 18.94 30.31
C SER A 3 26.95 18.24 29.57
N TYR A 4 26.24 17.33 30.25
CA TYR A 4 25.05 16.66 29.71
C TYR A 4 23.88 17.60 29.37
N LYS A 5 23.65 18.67 30.16
CA LYS A 5 22.58 19.63 29.87
C LYS A 5 22.85 20.43 28.59
N LYS A 6 24.13 20.72 28.28
CA LYS A 6 24.51 21.43 27.04
C LYS A 6 24.21 20.59 25.78
N ILE A 7 24.39 19.27 25.86
CA ILE A 7 24.09 18.33 24.76
C ILE A 7 22.62 18.42 24.34
N PHE A 8 21.69 18.30 25.29
CA PHE A 8 20.25 18.28 24.99
C PHE A 8 19.68 19.63 24.57
N THR A 9 20.39 20.73 24.82
CA THR A 9 20.00 22.08 24.35
C THR A 9 20.52 22.41 22.95
N HIS A 10 21.43 21.60 22.39
CA HIS A 10 22.01 21.90 21.09
C HIS A 10 21.04 21.57 19.95
N TRP A 11 20.87 22.51 19.00
CA TRP A 11 19.84 22.42 17.97
C TRP A 11 19.91 21.14 17.11
N ARG A 12 21.11 20.61 16.84
CA ARG A 12 21.30 19.36 16.09
C ARG A 12 20.79 18.12 16.84
N VAL A 13 20.98 18.09 18.16
CA VAL A 13 20.48 17.00 19.00
C VAL A 13 18.96 17.11 19.14
N ILE A 14 18.44 18.33 19.27
CA ILE A 14 16.99 18.60 19.23
C ILE A 14 16.39 18.14 17.90
N LEU A 15 17.04 18.43 16.77
CA LEU A 15 16.61 17.97 15.46
C LEU A 15 16.50 16.44 15.41
N LEU A 16 17.52 15.71 15.86
CA LEU A 16 17.48 14.25 15.95
C LEU A 16 16.31 13.76 16.82
N MET A 17 16.11 14.35 18.00
CA MET A 17 15.00 13.99 18.89
C MET A 17 13.63 14.24 18.24
N VAL A 18 13.47 15.33 17.51
CA VAL A 18 12.24 15.65 16.77
C VAL A 18 11.97 14.62 15.68
N PHE A 19 12.99 14.28 14.87
CA PHE A 19 12.84 13.25 13.85
C PHE A 19 12.54 11.87 14.45
N LEU A 20 13.19 11.50 15.56
CA LEU A 20 12.88 10.26 16.27
C LEU A 20 11.44 10.24 16.81
N LEU A 21 10.95 11.36 17.33
CA LEU A 21 9.57 11.47 17.78
C LEU A 21 8.60 11.27 16.60
N PHE A 22 8.84 11.94 15.46
CA PHE A 22 8.04 11.73 14.26
C PHE A 22 8.09 10.28 13.78
N SER A 23 9.27 9.66 13.80
CA SER A 23 9.42 8.25 13.43
C SER A 23 8.62 7.32 14.32
N VAL A 24 8.67 7.49 15.64
CA VAL A 24 7.88 6.68 16.59
C VAL A 24 6.38 6.91 16.40
N LEU A 25 5.96 8.16 16.16
CA LEU A 25 4.57 8.50 15.86
C LEU A 25 4.08 7.94 14.52
N ALA A 26 4.97 7.80 13.53
CA ALA A 26 4.66 7.17 12.26
C ALA A 26 4.53 5.64 12.41
N ILE A 27 5.50 5.00 13.08
CA ILE A 27 5.53 3.55 13.33
C ILE A 27 4.33 3.13 14.20
N LYS A 28 3.99 3.92 15.23
CA LYS A 28 3.00 3.58 16.27
C LYS A 28 3.18 2.15 16.80
N PRO A 29 4.33 1.82 17.42
CA PRO A 29 4.59 0.47 17.90
C PRO A 29 3.60 0.10 19.01
N GLN A 30 2.88 -1.01 18.84
CA GLN A 30 1.99 -1.59 19.83
C GLN A 30 2.69 -2.76 20.52
N VAL A 31 3.03 -2.58 21.79
CA VAL A 31 3.74 -3.58 22.62
C VAL A 31 2.76 -4.50 23.36
N PHE A 32 1.54 -4.01 23.62
CA PHE A 32 0.51 -4.72 24.40
C PHE A 32 -0.86 -4.60 23.74
N GLY A 33 -1.74 -5.58 23.96
CA GLY A 33 -3.17 -5.51 23.60
C GLY A 33 -3.43 -5.59 22.09
N ASN A 34 -2.62 -6.36 21.36
CA ASN A 34 -2.78 -6.51 19.92
C ASN A 34 -3.78 -7.61 19.55
N ASP A 35 -4.92 -7.56 20.25
CA ASP A 35 -5.95 -8.58 20.18
C ASP A 35 -6.78 -8.40 18.90
N GLY A 36 -7.23 -9.53 18.36
CA GLY A 36 -8.07 -9.62 17.17
C GLY A 36 -7.33 -10.03 15.92
N VAL A 37 -8.10 -10.25 14.86
CA VAL A 37 -7.59 -10.54 13.52
C VAL A 37 -7.99 -9.42 12.57
N ILE A 38 -7.06 -9.00 11.72
CA ILE A 38 -7.28 -7.93 10.75
C ILE A 38 -7.96 -8.51 9.52
N ILE A 39 -8.93 -7.78 8.98
CA ILE A 39 -9.59 -8.15 7.73
C ILE A 39 -8.67 -7.67 6.59
N ASN A 40 -8.13 -8.62 5.82
CA ASN A 40 -7.30 -8.33 4.65
C ASN A 40 -8.13 -8.23 3.39
N SER A 41 -9.13 -9.09 3.27
CA SER A 41 -10.12 -8.98 2.21
C SER A 41 -11.45 -9.63 2.59
N VAL A 42 -12.46 -9.21 1.84
CA VAL A 42 -13.85 -9.63 1.88
C VAL A 42 -14.11 -10.27 0.53
N GLY A 43 -14.54 -11.52 0.56
CA GLY A 43 -14.87 -12.26 -0.64
C GLY A 43 -16.04 -11.64 -1.39
N GLN A 44 -16.11 -11.95 -2.68
CA GLN A 44 -17.22 -11.52 -3.52
C GLN A 44 -18.55 -12.05 -2.98
N ASN A 45 -19.58 -11.19 -2.98
CA ASN A 45 -20.92 -11.52 -2.49
C ASN A 45 -20.98 -12.02 -1.04
N ALA A 46 -19.92 -11.79 -0.25
CA ALA A 46 -19.95 -12.16 1.15
C ALA A 46 -21.16 -11.49 1.83
N SER A 47 -21.93 -12.26 2.59
CA SER A 47 -23.14 -11.74 3.25
C SER A 47 -22.80 -10.58 4.20
N ILE A 48 -21.58 -10.56 4.75
CA ILE A 48 -21.05 -9.43 5.53
C ILE A 48 -20.81 -8.16 4.71
N ALA A 49 -20.49 -8.28 3.41
CA ALA A 49 -20.31 -7.14 2.51
C ALA A 49 -21.63 -6.40 2.28
N GLN A 50 -22.74 -7.12 2.19
CA GLN A 50 -24.09 -6.54 2.06
C GLN A 50 -24.49 -5.71 3.29
N GLN A 51 -23.92 -6.03 4.47
CA GLN A 51 -24.04 -5.23 5.69
C GLN A 51 -23.10 -4.01 5.72
N GLY A 52 -22.46 -3.72 4.58
CA GLY A 52 -21.58 -2.58 4.36
C GLY A 52 -20.16 -2.76 4.92
N LEU A 53 -19.65 -4.00 5.02
CA LEU A 53 -18.21 -4.21 5.18
C LEU A 53 -17.57 -4.06 3.80
N GLN A 54 -16.57 -3.19 3.70
CA GLN A 54 -15.87 -2.96 2.43
C GLN A 54 -14.47 -3.55 2.47
N ASN A 55 -13.97 -3.92 1.29
CA ASN A 55 -12.58 -4.29 1.14
C ASN A 55 -11.65 -3.17 1.61
N PRO A 56 -10.65 -3.46 2.47
CA PRO A 56 -9.74 -2.44 2.95
C PRO A 56 -8.91 -1.91 1.77
N ALA A 57 -8.80 -0.59 1.66
CA ALA A 57 -7.91 0.00 0.66
C ALA A 57 -6.45 -0.42 0.92
N SER A 58 -5.74 -0.85 -0.12
CA SER A 58 -4.33 -1.26 -0.06
C SER A 58 -3.39 -0.17 0.47
N THR A 59 -3.81 1.10 0.36
CA THR A 59 -3.08 2.27 0.85
C THR A 59 -3.19 2.48 2.35
N LEU A 60 -4.22 1.92 3.03
CA LEU A 60 -4.43 2.11 4.46
C LEU A 60 -3.22 1.63 5.28
N PRO A 61 -2.79 2.41 6.30
CA PRO A 61 -1.81 1.93 7.26
C PRO A 61 -2.31 0.66 7.96
N PRO A 62 -1.44 -0.31 8.26
CA PRO A 62 -1.83 -1.58 8.87
C PRO A 62 -2.71 -1.42 10.12
N LEU A 63 -2.36 -0.54 11.05
CA LEU A 63 -3.14 -0.35 12.30
C LEU A 63 -4.51 0.31 12.09
N SER A 64 -4.78 0.85 10.89
CA SER A 64 -6.05 1.51 10.57
C SER A 64 -7.05 0.57 9.89
N ARG A 65 -6.64 -0.66 9.51
CA ARG A 65 -7.60 -1.62 8.95
C ARG A 65 -8.51 -2.14 10.07
N GLU A 66 -9.69 -2.58 9.67
CA GLU A 66 -10.72 -3.08 10.58
C GLU A 66 -10.32 -4.45 11.13
N LYS A 67 -10.48 -4.64 12.46
CA LYS A 67 -10.15 -5.89 13.13
C LYS A 67 -11.40 -6.55 13.68
N ILE A 68 -11.51 -7.86 13.54
CA ILE A 68 -12.52 -8.69 14.20
C ILE A 68 -12.06 -8.93 15.63
N ILE A 69 -12.94 -8.65 16.58
CA ILE A 69 -12.69 -8.78 18.03
C ILE A 69 -13.55 -9.86 18.67
N ALA A 70 -14.72 -10.18 18.08
CA ALA A 70 -15.57 -11.27 18.53
C ALA A 70 -16.43 -11.80 17.38
N ILE A 71 -16.75 -13.10 17.45
CA ILE A 71 -17.75 -13.76 16.62
C ILE A 71 -18.73 -14.46 17.57
N ASN A 72 -19.98 -14.02 17.56
CA ASN A 72 -21.01 -14.39 18.53
C ASN A 72 -20.55 -14.13 19.98
N SER A 73 -20.36 -15.18 20.77
CA SER A 73 -19.84 -15.10 22.15
C SER A 73 -18.35 -15.40 22.25
N ASP A 74 -17.73 -15.86 21.15
CA ASP A 74 -16.31 -16.21 21.11
C ASP A 74 -15.48 -14.94 20.87
N LYS A 75 -14.62 -14.61 21.83
CA LYS A 75 -13.63 -13.53 21.65
C LYS A 75 -12.51 -14.01 20.74
N ILE A 76 -12.10 -13.15 19.82
CA ILE A 76 -11.06 -13.48 18.85
C ILE A 76 -9.78 -12.73 19.22
N PHE A 77 -8.72 -13.46 19.56
CA PHE A 77 -7.40 -12.91 19.83
C PHE A 77 -6.41 -13.28 18.73
N THR A 78 -6.55 -14.49 18.18
CA THR A 78 -5.64 -15.09 17.22
C THR A 78 -6.38 -15.58 15.96
N ILE A 79 -5.62 -15.92 14.91
CA ILE A 79 -6.17 -16.60 13.72
C ILE A 79 -6.78 -17.95 14.10
N GLU A 80 -6.20 -18.65 15.08
CA GLU A 80 -6.73 -19.93 15.54
C GLU A 80 -8.11 -19.76 16.21
N ASP A 81 -8.29 -18.72 17.02
CA ASP A 81 -9.60 -18.39 17.58
C ASP A 81 -10.63 -18.08 16.48
N PHE A 82 -10.21 -17.34 15.45
CA PHE A 82 -11.06 -17.03 14.30
C PHE A 82 -11.51 -18.31 13.57
N VAL A 83 -10.57 -19.19 13.22
CA VAL A 83 -10.87 -20.45 12.52
C VAL A 83 -11.77 -21.35 13.39
N ASN A 84 -11.50 -21.41 14.70
CA ASN A 84 -12.31 -22.17 15.64
C ASN A 84 -13.73 -21.61 15.75
N ALA A 85 -13.91 -20.29 15.81
CA ALA A 85 -15.22 -19.67 15.85
C ALA A 85 -15.98 -19.86 14.53
N GLU A 86 -15.30 -19.75 13.39
CA GLU A 86 -15.87 -19.99 12.06
C GLU A 86 -16.35 -21.44 11.89
N SER A 87 -15.59 -22.42 12.38
CA SER A 87 -15.97 -23.84 12.30
C SER A 87 -17.25 -24.21 13.06
N LYS A 88 -17.68 -23.38 14.02
CA LYS A 88 -18.90 -23.58 14.82
C LYS A 88 -20.14 -22.92 14.22
N LEU A 89 -20.01 -22.22 13.10
CA LEU A 89 -21.11 -21.44 12.53
C LEU A 89 -22.18 -22.34 11.91
N ASP A 90 -23.44 -21.99 12.18
CA ASP A 90 -24.63 -22.64 11.64
C ASP A 90 -25.16 -21.79 10.46
N PRO A 91 -25.26 -22.35 9.24
CA PRO A 91 -25.67 -21.59 8.05
C PRO A 91 -27.11 -21.06 8.13
N GLN A 92 -27.93 -21.59 9.06
CA GLN A 92 -29.32 -21.16 9.23
C GLN A 92 -29.52 -20.16 10.36
N LYS A 93 -28.45 -19.76 11.07
CA LYS A 93 -28.54 -18.81 12.19
C LYS A 93 -27.83 -17.52 11.89
N ILE A 94 -28.44 -16.41 12.31
CA ILE A 94 -27.82 -15.10 12.25
C ILE A 94 -26.61 -15.11 13.17
N ILE A 95 -25.47 -14.71 12.63
CA ILE A 95 -24.22 -14.57 13.35
C ILE A 95 -23.95 -13.09 13.63
N ARG A 96 -23.29 -12.82 14.75
CA ARG A 96 -22.89 -11.48 15.18
C ARG A 96 -21.38 -11.35 15.09
N VAL A 97 -20.86 -10.59 14.14
CA VAL A 97 -19.43 -10.30 14.03
C VAL A 97 -19.17 -8.91 14.57
N GLU A 98 -18.40 -8.81 15.65
CA GLU A 98 -17.98 -7.53 16.23
C GLU A 98 -16.60 -7.15 15.69
N THR A 99 -16.49 -5.93 15.17
CA THR A 99 -15.22 -5.35 14.74
C THR A 99 -14.87 -4.10 15.55
N THR A 100 -13.67 -3.58 15.32
CA THR A 100 -13.23 -2.29 15.88
C THR A 100 -14.05 -1.09 15.39
N LYS A 101 -14.88 -1.23 14.36
CA LYS A 101 -15.71 -0.14 13.82
C LYS A 101 -17.19 -0.32 14.11
N LYS A 102 -17.75 -1.50 13.82
CA LYS A 102 -19.18 -1.77 14.01
C LYS A 102 -19.46 -3.26 14.19
N THR A 103 -20.70 -3.58 14.53
CA THR A 103 -21.20 -4.96 14.60
C THR A 103 -21.99 -5.28 13.34
N TYR A 104 -21.72 -6.45 12.75
CA TYR A 104 -22.40 -6.97 11.58
C TYR A 104 -23.26 -8.16 11.97
N ASN A 105 -24.52 -8.16 11.54
CA ASN A 105 -25.44 -9.27 11.75
C ASN A 105 -25.92 -9.78 10.39
N PHE A 106 -25.66 -11.05 10.09
CA PHE A 106 -25.97 -11.65 8.80
C PHE A 106 -26.04 -13.17 8.92
N LEU A 107 -26.57 -13.85 7.89
CA LEU A 107 -26.45 -15.30 7.75
C LEU A 107 -25.08 -15.60 7.12
N PRO A 108 -24.29 -16.54 7.65
CA PRO A 108 -22.96 -16.83 7.10
C PRO A 108 -23.07 -17.48 5.72
N ASP A 109 -22.02 -17.32 4.91
CA ASP A 109 -21.95 -17.84 3.55
C ASP A 109 -21.67 -19.35 3.55
N THR A 110 -22.01 -20.02 2.45
CA THR A 110 -21.64 -21.43 2.21
C THR A 110 -20.78 -21.50 0.95
N LEU A 111 -19.51 -21.85 1.13
CA LEU A 111 -18.53 -22.02 0.05
C LEU A 111 -18.03 -23.47 0.09
N ASP A 112 -18.11 -24.19 -1.02
CA ASP A 112 -17.72 -25.60 -1.14
C ASP A 112 -18.31 -26.51 -0.05
N GLY A 113 -19.56 -26.24 0.35
CA GLY A 113 -20.27 -26.98 1.38
C GLY A 113 -19.81 -26.70 2.83
N LYS A 114 -18.95 -25.70 3.05
CA LYS A 114 -18.52 -25.24 4.36
C LYS A 114 -19.11 -23.86 4.69
N THR A 115 -19.59 -23.71 5.92
CA THR A 115 -20.01 -22.42 6.46
C THR A 115 -18.80 -21.52 6.68
N THR A 116 -18.85 -20.28 6.20
CA THR A 116 -17.74 -19.33 6.30
C THR A 116 -18.24 -17.89 6.37
N LEU A 117 -17.39 -17.00 6.87
CA LEU A 117 -17.58 -15.55 6.77
C LEU A 117 -17.16 -15.00 5.41
N ASN A 118 -16.53 -15.82 4.57
CA ASN A 118 -15.96 -15.44 3.28
C ASN A 118 -15.01 -14.23 3.43
N LEU A 119 -14.13 -14.29 4.44
CA LEU A 119 -13.13 -13.27 4.75
C LEU A 119 -11.73 -13.87 4.70
N ARG A 120 -10.76 -13.11 4.19
CA ARG A 120 -9.35 -13.40 4.41
C ARG A 120 -8.85 -12.52 5.56
N VAL A 121 -8.33 -13.16 6.59
CA VAL A 121 -7.84 -12.48 7.80
C VAL A 121 -6.35 -12.75 8.02
N SER A 122 -5.70 -11.89 8.80
CA SER A 122 -4.36 -12.17 9.33
C SER A 122 -4.22 -11.68 10.77
N SER A 123 -3.10 -11.99 11.41
CA SER A 123 -2.81 -11.52 12.76
C SER A 123 -2.79 -9.99 12.80
N ALA A 124 -3.29 -9.40 13.88
CA ALA A 124 -3.24 -7.96 14.07
C ALA A 124 -1.79 -7.44 13.96
N PRO A 125 -1.55 -6.37 13.17
CA PRO A 125 -0.22 -5.82 12.98
C PRO A 125 0.25 -5.10 14.24
N SER A 126 1.52 -5.22 14.61
CA SER A 126 2.10 -4.56 15.80
C SER A 126 2.60 -3.14 15.55
N SER A 127 2.53 -2.65 14.31
CA SER A 127 2.94 -1.30 13.92
C SER A 127 2.34 -0.94 12.56
N ASN A 128 2.53 0.31 12.13
CA ASN A 128 2.20 0.77 10.78
C ASN A 128 3.21 0.34 9.70
N LEU A 129 4.21 -0.45 10.04
CA LEU A 129 5.16 -0.97 9.05
C LEU A 129 4.46 -1.99 8.15
N LYS A 130 4.40 -1.68 6.85
CA LYS A 130 3.90 -2.64 5.87
C LYS A 130 4.99 -3.67 5.59
N LYS A 131 4.60 -4.95 5.56
CA LYS A 131 5.51 -6.06 5.25
C LYS A 131 5.43 -6.35 3.75
N GLY A 132 6.59 -6.50 3.12
CA GLY A 132 6.69 -6.99 1.75
C GLY A 132 6.37 -8.48 1.67
N LEU A 133 6.20 -8.96 0.43
CA LEU A 133 5.84 -10.35 0.15
C LEU A 133 6.82 -11.35 0.76
N ASP A 134 8.11 -11.03 0.77
CA ASP A 134 9.15 -11.90 1.33
C ASP A 134 8.98 -12.14 2.85
N LEU A 135 8.24 -11.26 3.54
CA LEU A 135 7.97 -11.36 4.98
C LEU A 135 6.53 -11.82 5.28
N ALA A 136 5.58 -11.48 4.41
CA ALA A 136 4.16 -11.80 4.58
C ALA A 136 3.77 -13.15 3.95
N GLY A 137 4.51 -13.61 2.95
CA GLY A 137 4.16 -14.72 2.07
C GLY A 137 3.16 -14.34 0.98
N GLY A 138 3.19 -15.08 -0.13
CA GLY A 138 2.32 -14.97 -1.31
C GLY A 138 3.10 -15.11 -2.61
N THR A 139 2.54 -14.60 -3.71
CA THR A 139 3.09 -14.78 -5.06
C THR A 139 3.45 -13.44 -5.70
N ARG A 140 4.62 -13.40 -6.32
CA ARG A 140 5.13 -12.29 -7.13
C ARG A 140 5.13 -12.73 -8.59
N VAL A 141 4.56 -11.91 -9.46
CA VAL A 141 4.54 -12.12 -10.91
C VAL A 141 5.17 -10.92 -11.59
N LEU A 142 6.11 -11.20 -12.49
CA LEU A 142 6.65 -10.22 -13.41
C LEU A 142 6.01 -10.44 -14.79
N LEU A 143 5.25 -9.44 -15.22
CA LEU A 143 4.58 -9.42 -16.52
C LEU A 143 5.34 -8.51 -17.48
N GLU A 144 5.47 -8.92 -18.73
CA GLU A 144 6.04 -8.13 -19.82
C GLU A 144 5.00 -7.90 -20.90
N PHE A 145 5.12 -6.77 -21.60
CA PHE A 145 4.29 -6.47 -22.75
C PHE A 145 4.88 -7.13 -24.00
N GLN A 146 4.05 -7.83 -24.77
CA GLN A 146 4.49 -8.44 -26.04
C GLN A 146 4.89 -7.40 -27.10
N GLU A 147 4.51 -6.14 -26.92
CA GLU A 147 4.74 -5.04 -27.84
C GLU A 147 5.17 -3.78 -27.08
N LYS A 148 5.77 -2.81 -27.78
CA LYS A 148 6.07 -1.50 -27.19
C LYS A 148 4.76 -0.76 -26.91
N VAL A 149 4.58 -0.36 -25.66
CA VAL A 149 3.36 0.31 -25.20
C VAL A 149 3.61 1.78 -24.83
N SER A 150 2.58 2.61 -24.99
CA SER A 150 2.62 3.99 -24.50
C SER A 150 2.54 4.03 -22.97
N GLN A 151 2.93 5.17 -22.36
CA GLN A 151 2.78 5.34 -20.92
C GLN A 151 1.31 5.30 -20.47
N GLU A 152 0.39 5.79 -21.31
CA GLU A 152 -1.05 5.73 -21.05
C GLU A 152 -1.58 4.30 -21.04
N ASP A 153 -1.12 3.45 -21.97
CA ASP A 153 -1.46 2.04 -22.02
C ASP A 153 -0.90 1.29 -20.80
N LEU A 154 0.34 1.57 -20.40
CA LEU A 154 0.96 1.02 -19.18
C LEU A 154 0.11 1.36 -17.95
N ASP A 155 -0.21 2.64 -17.74
CA ASP A 155 -0.95 3.11 -16.57
C ASP A 155 -2.39 2.55 -16.56
N THR A 156 -3.03 2.44 -17.73
CA THR A 156 -4.37 1.84 -17.88
C THR A 156 -4.34 0.33 -17.63
N THR A 157 -3.29 -0.37 -18.08
CA THR A 157 -3.11 -1.81 -17.84
C THR A 157 -2.89 -2.08 -16.36
N VAL A 158 -2.04 -1.30 -15.69
CA VAL A 158 -1.81 -1.39 -14.24
C VAL A 158 -3.12 -1.18 -13.46
N ALA A 159 -3.88 -0.13 -13.79
CA ALA A 159 -5.17 0.13 -13.15
C ALA A 159 -6.18 -0.99 -13.39
N SER A 160 -6.24 -1.53 -14.62
CA SER A 160 -7.11 -2.65 -15.00
C SER A 160 -6.76 -3.92 -14.21
N LEU A 161 -5.49 -4.31 -14.16
CA LEU A 161 -5.04 -5.47 -13.38
C LEU A 161 -5.34 -5.31 -11.89
N GLN A 162 -5.10 -4.12 -11.33
CA GLN A 162 -5.41 -3.85 -9.92
C GLN A 162 -6.90 -4.03 -9.64
N GLU A 163 -7.77 -3.45 -10.47
CA GLU A 163 -9.22 -3.55 -10.25
C GLU A 163 -9.71 -4.99 -10.43
N ARG A 164 -9.21 -5.71 -11.43
CA ARG A 164 -9.55 -7.13 -11.62
C ARG A 164 -9.18 -7.98 -10.41
N LEU A 165 -7.95 -7.83 -9.90
CA LEU A 165 -7.51 -8.58 -8.72
C LEU A 165 -8.32 -8.20 -7.47
N ASN A 166 -8.66 -6.91 -7.31
CA ASN A 166 -9.57 -6.46 -6.25
C ASN A 166 -10.95 -7.11 -6.36
N VAL A 167 -11.50 -7.22 -7.59
CA VAL A 167 -12.79 -7.89 -7.84
C VAL A 167 -12.71 -9.31 -7.34
N TYR A 168 -11.65 -10.08 -7.62
CA TYR A 168 -11.42 -11.44 -7.09
C TYR A 168 -11.21 -11.53 -5.57
N GLY A 169 -11.49 -10.47 -4.82
CA GLY A 169 -11.36 -10.45 -3.36
C GLY A 169 -9.90 -10.39 -2.91
N LEU A 170 -8.98 -9.97 -3.79
CA LEU A 170 -7.57 -9.76 -3.45
C LEU A 170 -7.32 -8.27 -3.23
N SER A 171 -7.40 -7.81 -1.98
CA SER A 171 -7.21 -6.39 -1.65
C SER A 171 -5.78 -6.05 -1.22
N ASP A 172 -4.99 -7.04 -0.82
CA ASP A 172 -3.57 -6.89 -0.48
C ASP A 172 -2.69 -7.21 -1.71
N VAL A 173 -3.00 -6.50 -2.80
CA VAL A 173 -2.33 -6.63 -4.09
C VAL A 173 -1.60 -5.34 -4.41
N ILE A 174 -0.36 -5.49 -4.87
CA ILE A 174 0.47 -4.40 -5.34
C ILE A 174 0.73 -4.62 -6.83
N VAL A 175 0.05 -3.84 -7.66
CA VAL A 175 0.36 -3.75 -9.10
C VAL A 175 1.15 -2.48 -9.34
N ARG A 176 2.37 -2.59 -9.86
CA ARG A 176 3.24 -1.44 -10.10
C ARG A 176 4.04 -1.58 -11.39
N PRO A 177 4.22 -0.49 -12.16
CA PRO A 177 5.10 -0.50 -13.31
C PRO A 177 6.55 -0.66 -12.86
N ALA A 178 7.30 -1.42 -13.64
CA ALA A 178 8.71 -1.65 -13.49
C ALA A 178 9.42 -1.40 -14.82
N LYS A 179 10.69 -1.00 -14.75
CA LYS A 179 11.57 -0.90 -15.92
C LYS A 179 12.86 -1.61 -15.59
N ASP A 180 13.50 -2.19 -16.59
CA ASP A 180 14.90 -2.61 -16.47
C ASP A 180 15.85 -1.48 -16.92
N LEU A 181 17.15 -1.78 -16.89
CA LEU A 181 18.19 -0.85 -17.33
C LEU A 181 18.22 -0.65 -18.85
N GLN A 182 17.54 -1.51 -19.63
CA GLN A 182 17.43 -1.41 -21.08
C GLN A 182 16.23 -0.56 -21.51
N GLY A 183 15.34 -0.21 -20.56
CA GLY A 183 14.14 0.58 -20.80
C GLY A 183 12.91 -0.26 -21.15
N THR A 184 12.98 -1.58 -21.01
CA THR A 184 11.87 -2.51 -21.20
C THR A 184 10.85 -2.33 -20.07
N ASN A 185 9.56 -2.24 -20.43
CA ASN A 185 8.48 -2.06 -19.47
C ASN A 185 8.00 -3.42 -18.94
N PHE A 186 7.87 -3.50 -17.63
CA PHE A 186 7.29 -4.63 -16.92
C PHE A 186 6.14 -4.14 -16.04
N ILE A 187 5.26 -5.07 -15.65
CA ILE A 187 4.33 -4.88 -14.55
C ILE A 187 4.68 -5.91 -13.48
N LEU A 188 5.03 -5.42 -12.30
CA LEU A 188 5.24 -6.25 -11.12
C LEU A 188 3.92 -6.34 -10.36
N VAL A 189 3.40 -7.56 -10.22
CA VAL A 189 2.21 -7.90 -9.44
C VAL A 189 2.64 -8.69 -8.22
N GLU A 190 2.31 -8.23 -7.02
CA GLU A 190 2.55 -8.96 -5.77
C GLU A 190 1.21 -9.17 -5.06
N ILE A 191 0.90 -10.42 -4.74
CA ILE A 191 -0.37 -10.83 -4.15
C ILE A 191 -0.07 -11.59 -2.87
N ALA A 192 -0.41 -11.03 -1.71
CA ALA A 192 -0.15 -11.68 -0.43
C ALA A 192 -1.06 -12.90 -0.21
N GLY A 193 -0.49 -13.99 0.29
CA GLY A 193 -1.24 -15.18 0.73
C GLY A 193 -1.92 -16.00 -0.38
N VAL A 194 -1.56 -15.81 -1.64
CA VAL A 194 -2.08 -16.57 -2.80
C VAL A 194 -0.97 -17.47 -3.36
N THR A 195 -1.34 -18.61 -3.97
CA THR A 195 -0.39 -19.54 -4.62
C THR A 195 -0.18 -19.23 -6.10
N GLU A 196 0.87 -19.83 -6.68
CA GLU A 196 1.21 -19.67 -8.08
C GLU A 196 0.05 -20.03 -9.02
N GLU A 197 -0.63 -21.14 -8.73
CA GLU A 197 -1.70 -21.68 -9.55
C GLU A 197 -2.92 -20.77 -9.55
N GLU A 198 -3.33 -20.29 -8.38
CA GLU A 198 -4.45 -19.36 -8.22
C GLU A 198 -4.13 -18.04 -8.94
N VAL A 199 -2.92 -17.48 -8.77
CA VAL A 199 -2.53 -16.26 -9.49
C VAL A 199 -2.51 -16.47 -11.00
N LYS A 200 -1.98 -17.59 -11.48
CA LYS A 200 -1.92 -17.91 -12.91
C LYS A 200 -3.33 -18.03 -13.50
N GLU A 201 -4.25 -18.66 -12.80
CA GLU A 201 -5.65 -18.70 -13.22
C GLU A 201 -6.24 -17.29 -13.33
N LEU A 202 -6.07 -16.47 -12.29
CA LEU A 202 -6.60 -15.11 -12.23
C LEU A 202 -6.03 -14.19 -13.33
N LEU A 203 -4.72 -14.28 -13.59
CA LEU A 203 -4.06 -13.48 -14.61
C LEU A 203 -4.27 -13.99 -16.04
N SER A 204 -4.53 -15.30 -16.21
CA SER A 204 -4.76 -15.90 -17.52
C SER A 204 -6.17 -15.64 -18.07
N LYS A 205 -7.15 -15.34 -17.21
CA LYS A 205 -8.48 -14.91 -17.66
C LYS A 205 -8.34 -13.61 -18.45
N GLN A 206 -8.99 -13.55 -19.62
CA GLN A 206 -8.86 -12.40 -20.52
C GLN A 206 -9.55 -11.13 -19.98
N GLY A 207 -10.39 -11.26 -18.93
CA GLY A 207 -11.18 -10.17 -18.38
C GLY A 207 -12.36 -9.90 -19.29
N LYS A 208 -13.55 -10.43 -18.98
CA LYS A 208 -14.78 -10.27 -19.77
C LYS A 208 -15.70 -9.29 -19.07
N PHE A 209 -15.72 -8.04 -19.52
CA PHE A 209 -16.68 -7.06 -19.04
C PHE A 209 -17.99 -7.17 -19.84
N GLU A 210 -19.12 -7.27 -19.14
CA GLU A 210 -20.47 -7.28 -19.71
C GLU A 210 -21.38 -6.35 -18.92
N ALA A 211 -22.18 -5.56 -19.60
CA ALA A 211 -23.27 -4.82 -18.99
C ALA A 211 -24.59 -5.52 -19.34
N ASN A 212 -25.37 -5.85 -18.31
CA ASN A 212 -26.59 -6.63 -18.42
C ASN A 212 -27.80 -5.81 -17.97
N ILE A 213 -28.93 -5.96 -18.67
CA ILE A 213 -30.24 -5.44 -18.26
C ILE A 213 -31.20 -6.63 -18.29
N ALA A 214 -31.94 -6.86 -17.20
CA ALA A 214 -32.87 -7.99 -17.10
C ALA A 214 -32.23 -9.34 -17.50
N ASN A 215 -31.00 -9.60 -17.04
CA ASN A 215 -30.18 -10.77 -17.38
C ASN A 215 -29.79 -10.93 -18.86
N GLN A 216 -29.96 -9.89 -19.69
CA GLN A 216 -29.51 -9.87 -21.08
C GLN A 216 -28.30 -8.94 -21.23
N THR A 217 -27.22 -9.43 -21.84
CA THR A 217 -26.05 -8.60 -22.15
C THR A 217 -26.37 -7.60 -23.25
N VAL A 218 -26.29 -6.32 -22.90
CA VAL A 218 -26.58 -5.21 -23.80
C VAL A 218 -25.33 -4.65 -24.48
N PHE A 219 -24.19 -4.67 -23.80
CA PHE A 219 -22.89 -4.33 -24.39
C PHE A 219 -21.74 -4.92 -23.60
N ARG A 220 -20.62 -5.19 -24.30
CA ARG A 220 -19.39 -5.71 -23.71
C ARG A 220 -18.27 -4.69 -23.69
N GLY A 221 -17.30 -4.90 -22.82
CA GLY A 221 -16.13 -4.03 -22.75
C GLY A 221 -15.18 -4.29 -23.91
N GLY A 222 -14.17 -3.43 -24.03
CA GLY A 222 -13.22 -3.46 -25.14
C GLY A 222 -13.76 -2.73 -26.38
N LYS A 223 -12.90 -2.60 -27.42
CA LYS A 223 -13.13 -1.70 -28.57
C LYS A 223 -14.34 -2.06 -29.46
N LYS A 224 -15.07 -3.13 -29.17
CA LYS A 224 -16.19 -3.62 -29.99
C LYS A 224 -17.50 -2.89 -29.69
N ASP A 225 -17.95 -2.92 -28.44
CA ASP A 225 -19.26 -2.36 -28.06
C ASP A 225 -19.12 -1.01 -27.34
N ILE A 226 -18.08 -0.83 -26.52
CA ILE A 226 -17.71 0.48 -25.94
C ILE A 226 -16.53 1.05 -26.74
N THR A 227 -16.82 2.01 -27.62
CA THR A 227 -15.83 2.60 -28.53
C THR A 227 -15.01 3.71 -27.89
N TYR A 228 -15.55 4.35 -26.84
CA TYR A 228 -14.86 5.41 -26.11
C TYR A 228 -15.37 5.51 -24.67
N VAL A 229 -14.45 5.73 -23.72
CA VAL A 229 -14.76 6.06 -22.33
C VAL A 229 -14.07 7.39 -22.03
N CYS A 230 -14.85 8.44 -21.77
CA CYS A 230 -14.30 9.77 -21.54
C CYS A 230 -13.53 9.84 -20.21
N ARG A 231 -12.28 10.30 -20.27
CA ARG A 231 -11.42 10.59 -19.11
C ARG A 231 -10.88 12.03 -19.07
N SER A 232 -11.20 12.85 -20.08
CA SER A 232 -10.82 14.27 -20.12
C SER A 232 -11.78 15.12 -19.31
N ALA A 233 -11.33 16.32 -18.94
CA ALA A 233 -12.14 17.27 -18.18
C ALA A 233 -13.38 17.77 -18.96
N ASP A 234 -13.39 17.63 -20.29
CA ASP A 234 -14.47 18.13 -21.15
C ASP A 234 -15.75 17.29 -21.05
N CYS A 235 -15.63 16.02 -20.66
CA CYS A 235 -16.76 15.09 -20.59
C CYS A 235 -16.71 14.13 -19.39
N SER A 236 -15.88 14.45 -18.38
CA SER A 236 -15.87 13.77 -17.09
C SER A 236 -15.50 14.75 -15.97
N GLY A 237 -16.02 14.53 -14.76
CA GLY A 237 -15.71 15.41 -13.64
C GLY A 237 -16.45 15.10 -12.34
N VAL A 238 -16.06 15.83 -11.30
CA VAL A 238 -16.66 15.80 -9.95
C VAL A 238 -16.95 17.22 -9.52
N GLY A 239 -18.21 17.55 -9.22
CA GLY A 239 -18.61 18.91 -8.88
C GLY A 239 -18.53 19.86 -10.08
N GLY A 240 -19.68 20.38 -10.55
CA GLY A 240 -19.76 21.26 -11.74
C GLY A 240 -21.00 20.98 -12.59
N GLN A 241 -20.90 21.10 -13.92
CA GLN A 241 -22.00 20.83 -14.89
C GLN A 241 -22.65 19.43 -14.76
N GLY A 242 -22.13 18.51 -13.94
CA GLY A 242 -22.75 17.21 -13.62
C GLY A 242 -23.17 16.99 -12.15
N GLY A 243 -23.37 18.06 -11.37
CA GLY A 243 -23.99 18.01 -10.04
C GLY A 243 -23.09 18.53 -8.91
N ALA A 244 -23.66 19.35 -8.03
CA ALA A 244 -22.95 19.97 -6.90
C ALA A 244 -22.62 18.95 -5.80
N CYS A 245 -21.56 19.22 -5.03
CA CYS A 245 -21.38 18.60 -3.72
C CYS A 245 -22.43 19.16 -2.75
N PHE A 246 -23.08 18.29 -1.99
CA PHE A 246 -24.08 18.70 -1.01
C PHE A 246 -23.85 18.00 0.32
N ARG A 247 -24.32 18.64 1.39
CA ARG A 247 -24.25 18.08 2.72
C ARG A 247 -25.27 16.94 2.83
N SER A 248 -24.81 15.78 3.26
CA SER A 248 -25.61 14.56 3.40
C SER A 248 -25.38 13.98 4.79
N GLY A 249 -26.35 14.15 5.70
CA GLY A 249 -26.20 13.79 7.11
C GLY A 249 -25.07 14.58 7.79
N GLU A 250 -24.19 13.87 8.49
CA GLU A 250 -22.99 14.46 9.12
C GLU A 250 -21.82 14.71 8.14
N GLY A 251 -21.93 14.27 6.88
CA GLY A 251 -20.87 14.38 5.88
C GLY A 251 -21.28 15.12 4.61
N TYR A 252 -20.51 14.90 3.55
CA TYR A 252 -20.72 15.44 2.21
C TYR A 252 -20.89 14.32 1.20
N SER A 253 -21.71 14.57 0.17
CA SER A 253 -21.87 13.72 -1.01
C SER A 253 -21.58 14.55 -2.25
N CYS A 254 -20.70 14.05 -3.11
CA CYS A 254 -20.32 14.70 -4.36
C CYS A 254 -20.67 13.80 -5.54
N ARG A 255 -21.38 14.34 -6.52
CA ARG A 255 -21.72 13.63 -7.75
C ARG A 255 -20.54 13.69 -8.73
N PHE A 256 -20.30 12.57 -9.41
CA PHE A 256 -19.42 12.50 -10.57
C PHE A 256 -20.23 12.12 -11.81
N PHE A 257 -19.68 12.42 -12.97
CA PHE A 257 -20.20 11.99 -14.26
C PHE A 257 -19.08 11.72 -15.25
N PHE A 258 -19.33 10.87 -16.24
CA PHE A 258 -18.52 10.75 -17.43
C PHE A 258 -19.34 10.19 -18.59
N ALA A 259 -18.97 10.51 -19.82
CA ALA A 259 -19.62 9.97 -21.02
C ALA A 259 -18.94 8.69 -21.52
N ILE A 260 -19.73 7.76 -22.06
CA ILE A 260 -19.26 6.66 -22.89
C ILE A 260 -19.88 6.74 -24.28
N THR A 261 -19.18 6.20 -25.27
CA THR A 261 -19.68 6.01 -26.62
C THR A 261 -19.85 4.53 -26.92
N LEU A 262 -21.08 4.10 -27.18
CA LEU A 262 -21.40 2.76 -27.66
C LEU A 262 -21.26 2.67 -29.18
N SER A 263 -20.97 1.46 -29.68
CA SER A 263 -21.15 1.14 -31.09
C SER A 263 -22.63 1.22 -31.47
N PRO A 264 -22.96 1.40 -32.77
CA PRO A 264 -24.35 1.42 -33.22
C PRO A 264 -25.12 0.14 -32.83
N ASP A 265 -24.48 -1.02 -32.95
CA ASP A 265 -25.07 -2.32 -32.60
C ASP A 265 -25.37 -2.42 -31.10
N ALA A 266 -24.44 -1.95 -30.26
CA ALA A 266 -24.61 -1.91 -28.80
C ALA A 266 -25.71 -0.93 -28.37
N ALA A 267 -25.80 0.24 -29.03
CA ALA A 267 -26.88 1.19 -28.82
C ALA A 267 -28.26 0.59 -29.19
N ASP A 268 -28.33 -0.21 -30.26
CA ASP A 268 -29.54 -0.94 -30.63
C ASP A 268 -29.93 -1.98 -29.57
N GLN A 269 -28.99 -2.78 -29.08
CA GLN A 269 -29.26 -3.77 -28.03
C GLN A 269 -29.74 -3.11 -26.73
N GLN A 270 -29.11 -2.00 -26.32
CA GLN A 270 -29.53 -1.24 -25.14
C GLN A 270 -30.95 -0.68 -25.31
N ALA A 271 -31.28 -0.09 -26.47
CA ALA A 271 -32.60 0.43 -26.75
C ALA A 271 -33.66 -0.69 -26.69
N LEU A 272 -33.39 -1.83 -27.32
CA LEU A 272 -34.28 -3.00 -27.31
C LEU A 272 -34.51 -3.56 -25.91
N ALA A 273 -33.46 -3.66 -25.10
CA ALA A 273 -33.55 -4.17 -23.73
C ALA A 273 -34.34 -3.23 -22.80
N THR A 274 -34.36 -1.93 -23.09
CA THR A 274 -35.04 -0.93 -22.24
C THR A 274 -36.47 -0.60 -22.67
N GLN A 275 -36.86 -0.85 -23.92
CA GLN A 275 -38.15 -0.40 -24.49
C GLN A 275 -39.38 -0.85 -23.68
N ASN A 276 -39.33 -2.05 -23.09
CA ASN A 276 -40.44 -2.69 -22.38
C ASN A 276 -40.35 -2.58 -20.86
N LEU A 277 -39.35 -1.89 -20.32
CA LEU A 277 -39.18 -1.73 -18.87
C LEU A 277 -40.18 -0.72 -18.30
N ASP A 278 -40.67 -0.98 -17.10
CA ASP A 278 -41.58 -0.05 -16.41
C ASP A 278 -40.82 1.17 -15.89
N VAL A 279 -41.55 2.28 -15.71
CA VAL A 279 -40.98 3.52 -15.15
C VAL A 279 -41.30 3.60 -13.66
N VAL A 280 -40.27 3.73 -12.84
CA VAL A 280 -40.35 3.85 -11.39
C VAL A 280 -39.98 5.28 -10.99
N GLY A 281 -40.82 5.94 -10.18
CA GLY A 281 -40.54 7.29 -9.65
C GLY A 281 -41.00 8.45 -10.54
N GLY A 282 -41.81 8.20 -11.58
CA GLY A 282 -42.44 9.24 -12.41
C GLY A 282 -41.56 9.73 -13.58
N PRO A 283 -41.88 10.89 -14.18
CA PRO A 283 -41.25 11.37 -15.43
C PRO A 283 -39.73 11.60 -15.37
N ASN A 284 -39.19 11.85 -14.16
CA ASN A 284 -37.75 12.02 -13.90
C ASN A 284 -37.18 10.83 -13.11
N GLY A 285 -37.85 9.69 -13.18
CA GLY A 285 -37.51 8.49 -12.44
C GLY A 285 -36.45 7.63 -13.12
N TYR A 286 -36.49 6.34 -12.84
CA TYR A 286 -35.61 5.33 -13.43
C TYR A 286 -36.43 4.19 -14.02
N LEU A 287 -35.81 3.36 -14.85
CA LEU A 287 -36.41 2.11 -15.31
C LEU A 287 -36.43 1.07 -14.19
N SER A 288 -37.37 0.14 -14.28
CA SER A 288 -37.60 -0.90 -13.27
C SER A 288 -36.41 -1.84 -13.07
N GLU A 289 -35.60 -2.03 -14.11
CA GLU A 289 -34.41 -2.90 -14.08
C GLU A 289 -33.15 -2.04 -14.15
N PRO A 290 -32.13 -2.33 -13.31
CA PRO A 290 -30.86 -1.64 -13.38
C PRO A 290 -29.97 -2.18 -14.52
N LEU A 291 -28.95 -1.41 -14.85
CA LEU A 291 -27.80 -1.86 -15.64
C LEU A 291 -26.79 -2.49 -14.68
N VAL A 292 -26.71 -3.81 -14.71
CA VAL A 292 -25.78 -4.61 -13.89
C VAL A 292 -24.45 -4.70 -14.62
N LEU A 293 -23.37 -4.26 -13.98
CA LEU A 293 -22.02 -4.31 -14.52
C LEU A 293 -21.34 -5.59 -14.04
N MET A 294 -20.87 -6.41 -14.97
CA MET A 294 -20.24 -7.70 -14.72
C MET A 294 -18.80 -7.70 -15.21
N LEU A 295 -17.90 -8.30 -14.44
CA LEU A 295 -16.52 -8.56 -14.83
C LEU A 295 -16.17 -10.02 -14.54
N ASP A 296 -15.82 -10.78 -15.59
CA ASP A 296 -15.58 -12.23 -15.50
C ASP A 296 -16.74 -12.98 -14.80
N ASP A 297 -17.98 -12.66 -15.19
CA ASP A 297 -19.24 -13.21 -14.65
C ASP A 297 -19.52 -12.84 -13.17
N VAL A 298 -18.79 -11.87 -12.62
CA VAL A 298 -18.99 -11.32 -11.26
C VAL A 298 -19.62 -9.94 -11.34
N GLU A 299 -20.70 -9.69 -10.58
CA GLU A 299 -21.28 -8.34 -10.45
C GLU A 299 -20.32 -7.41 -9.70
N VAL A 300 -19.93 -6.30 -10.34
CA VAL A 300 -18.99 -5.32 -9.78
C VAL A 300 -19.64 -4.00 -9.40
N ASP A 301 -20.73 -3.64 -10.07
CA ASP A 301 -21.54 -2.45 -9.77
C ASP A 301 -22.93 -2.58 -10.42
N SER A 302 -23.87 -1.73 -10.00
CA SER A 302 -25.22 -1.67 -10.56
C SER A 302 -25.69 -0.22 -10.66
N LEU A 303 -26.17 0.16 -11.84
CA LEU A 303 -26.53 1.54 -12.17
C LEU A 303 -28.01 1.63 -12.54
N ASN A 304 -28.72 2.58 -11.93
CA ASN A 304 -30.09 2.87 -12.36
C ASN A 304 -30.10 3.52 -13.75
N ILE A 305 -31.08 3.16 -14.57
CA ILE A 305 -31.20 3.65 -15.96
C ILE A 305 -32.23 4.78 -16.01
N GLY A 306 -31.86 5.92 -16.56
CA GLY A 306 -32.78 7.06 -16.73
C GLY A 306 -33.92 6.74 -17.70
N VAL A 307 -35.10 7.33 -17.45
CA VAL A 307 -36.29 7.14 -18.31
C VAL A 307 -36.08 7.64 -19.74
N ASP A 308 -35.18 8.61 -19.93
CA ASP A 308 -34.76 9.15 -21.23
C ASP A 308 -34.06 8.12 -22.14
N LEU A 309 -33.53 7.04 -21.56
CA LEU A 309 -32.90 5.95 -22.29
C LEU A 309 -33.89 4.84 -22.71
N LYS A 310 -35.16 4.90 -22.29
CA LYS A 310 -36.19 3.88 -22.60
C LYS A 310 -36.44 3.77 -24.10
N GLY A 311 -36.00 2.68 -24.72
CA GLY A 311 -36.19 2.47 -26.16
C GLY A 311 -35.41 3.45 -27.04
N SER A 312 -34.51 4.25 -26.45
CA SER A 312 -33.78 5.31 -27.14
C SER A 312 -32.47 4.76 -27.70
N LYS A 313 -32.34 4.77 -29.03
CA LYS A 313 -31.08 4.42 -29.70
C LYS A 313 -30.10 5.58 -29.60
N THR A 314 -29.33 5.63 -28.52
CA THR A 314 -28.25 6.60 -28.35
C THR A 314 -26.90 5.91 -28.27
N THR A 315 -25.92 6.43 -29.01
CA THR A 315 -24.53 6.00 -28.89
C THR A 315 -23.82 6.74 -27.76
N GLN A 316 -24.31 7.89 -27.30
CA GLN A 316 -23.70 8.63 -26.21
C GLN A 316 -24.53 8.45 -24.94
N ILE A 317 -23.91 7.88 -23.92
CA ILE A 317 -24.54 7.64 -22.61
C ILE A 317 -23.71 8.34 -21.55
N GLN A 318 -24.38 9.09 -20.68
CA GLN A 318 -23.75 9.65 -19.49
C GLN A 318 -23.91 8.68 -18.32
N ILE A 319 -22.79 8.27 -17.74
CA ILE A 319 -22.75 7.52 -16.48
C ILE A 319 -22.52 8.52 -15.35
N SER A 320 -23.22 8.35 -14.24
CA SER A 320 -23.06 9.19 -13.07
C SER A 320 -23.20 8.39 -11.79
N GLY A 321 -22.57 8.87 -10.73
CA GLY A 321 -22.61 8.27 -9.40
C GLY A 321 -22.15 9.27 -8.35
N SER A 322 -21.89 8.82 -7.12
CA SER A 322 -21.46 9.69 -6.03
C SER A 322 -20.29 9.13 -5.23
N GLY A 323 -19.55 10.03 -4.59
CA GLY A 323 -18.62 9.72 -3.51
C GLY A 323 -19.01 10.47 -2.25
N VAL A 324 -18.88 9.80 -1.10
CA VAL A 324 -19.19 10.36 0.21
C VAL A 324 -17.94 10.50 1.06
N GLY A 325 -17.94 11.47 1.96
CA GLY A 325 -16.82 11.70 2.88
C GLY A 325 -17.23 12.57 4.07
N PRO A 326 -16.47 12.52 5.18
CA PRO A 326 -16.72 13.35 6.35
C PRO A 326 -16.50 14.84 6.05
N THR A 327 -15.59 15.16 5.12
CA THR A 327 -15.39 16.51 4.60
C THR A 327 -15.74 16.58 3.12
N GLU A 328 -15.98 17.78 2.61
CA GLU A 328 -16.21 18.01 1.18
C GLU A 328 -15.02 17.53 0.33
N GLN A 329 -13.79 17.80 0.79
CA GLN A 329 -12.58 17.36 0.08
C GLN A 329 -12.46 15.83 0.03
N ASP A 330 -12.81 15.14 1.12
CA ASP A 330 -12.83 13.68 1.14
C ASP A 330 -13.90 13.14 0.19
N ALA A 331 -15.10 13.74 0.18
CA ALA A 331 -16.18 13.35 -0.73
C ALA A 331 -15.80 13.55 -2.21
N ILE A 332 -15.14 14.66 -2.55
CA ILE A 332 -14.61 14.91 -3.91
C ILE A 332 -13.60 13.82 -4.28
N LYS A 333 -12.67 13.51 -3.37
CA LYS A 333 -11.64 12.49 -3.61
C LYS A 333 -12.26 11.11 -3.82
N THR A 334 -13.21 10.71 -2.98
CA THR A 334 -13.96 9.45 -3.13
C THR A 334 -14.73 9.41 -4.45
N ALA A 335 -15.39 10.52 -4.84
CA ALA A 335 -16.14 10.59 -6.09
C ALA A 335 -15.21 10.47 -7.31
N GLN A 336 -14.02 11.10 -7.27
CA GLN A 336 -13.01 10.97 -8.32
C GLN A 336 -12.48 9.54 -8.42
N GLN A 337 -12.29 8.86 -7.29
CA GLN A 337 -11.87 7.47 -7.24
C GLN A 337 -12.93 6.54 -7.83
N ASN A 338 -14.20 6.69 -7.42
CA ASN A 338 -15.32 5.91 -7.95
C ASN A 338 -15.49 6.12 -9.47
N MET A 339 -15.40 7.37 -9.94
CA MET A 339 -15.44 7.68 -11.37
C MET A 339 -14.33 6.97 -12.14
N LYS A 340 -13.08 7.10 -11.69
CA LYS A 340 -11.93 6.47 -12.34
C LYS A 340 -12.03 4.94 -12.30
N ARG A 341 -12.54 4.37 -11.20
CA ARG A 341 -12.78 2.94 -11.03
C ARG A 341 -13.78 2.45 -12.08
N LEU A 342 -14.95 3.09 -12.21
CA LEU A 342 -15.95 2.72 -13.23
C LEU A 342 -15.43 2.89 -14.65
N GLN A 343 -14.71 3.99 -14.95
CA GLN A 343 -14.05 4.18 -16.24
C GLN A 343 -13.08 3.02 -16.54
N THR A 344 -12.29 2.60 -15.54
CA THR A 344 -11.38 1.45 -15.68
C THR A 344 -12.16 0.17 -15.92
N ILE A 345 -13.20 -0.14 -15.14
CA ILE A 345 -14.05 -1.33 -15.32
C ILE A 345 -14.62 -1.40 -16.75
N LEU A 346 -15.18 -0.30 -17.26
CA LEU A 346 -15.75 -0.25 -18.61
C LEU A 346 -14.70 -0.45 -19.72
N LEU A 347 -13.45 -0.08 -19.45
CA LEU A 347 -12.31 -0.37 -20.34
C LEU A 347 -11.83 -1.82 -20.24
N THR A 348 -12.04 -2.49 -19.10
CA THR A 348 -11.46 -3.81 -18.77
C THR A 348 -12.01 -5.02 -19.54
N GLY A 349 -12.83 -4.86 -20.58
CA GLY A 349 -13.37 -6.00 -21.34
C GLY A 349 -12.36 -6.84 -22.14
N SER A 350 -11.13 -6.37 -22.23
CA SER A 350 -9.90 -7.12 -22.50
C SER A 350 -8.74 -6.21 -22.12
N LEU A 351 -7.65 -6.71 -21.54
CA LEU A 351 -6.45 -5.87 -21.35
C LEU A 351 -6.10 -5.17 -22.68
N PRO A 352 -5.78 -3.86 -22.69
CA PRO A 352 -5.57 -3.10 -23.92
C PRO A 352 -4.41 -3.66 -24.75
N VAL A 353 -3.55 -4.44 -24.11
CA VAL A 353 -2.30 -5.01 -24.62
C VAL A 353 -2.11 -6.41 -24.03
N LYS A 354 -1.45 -7.30 -24.79
CA LYS A 354 -1.16 -8.66 -24.34
C LYS A 354 0.03 -8.67 -23.39
N LEU A 355 -0.11 -9.44 -22.31
CA LEU A 355 0.92 -9.62 -21.30
C LEU A 355 1.40 -11.06 -21.32
N GLU A 356 2.69 -11.24 -21.07
CA GLU A 356 3.28 -12.55 -20.82
C GLU A 356 3.92 -12.61 -19.44
N ILE A 357 3.85 -13.77 -18.80
CA ILE A 357 4.49 -14.00 -17.50
C ILE A 357 5.96 -14.34 -17.76
N VAL A 358 6.86 -13.42 -17.42
CA VAL A 358 8.30 -13.61 -17.53
C VAL A 358 8.83 -14.42 -16.36
N LYS A 359 8.33 -14.12 -15.16
CA LYS A 359 8.76 -14.77 -13.92
C LYS A 359 7.62 -14.85 -12.93
N MET A 360 7.54 -15.97 -12.22
CA MET A 360 6.68 -16.11 -11.06
C MET A 360 7.48 -16.71 -9.91
N ASP A 361 7.40 -16.09 -8.73
CA ASP A 361 8.02 -16.58 -7.49
C ASP A 361 6.93 -16.66 -6.41
N THR A 362 6.83 -17.79 -5.71
CA THR A 362 5.92 -17.95 -4.56
C THR A 362 6.73 -18.17 -3.28
N ILE A 363 6.34 -17.48 -2.22
CA ILE A 363 6.95 -17.55 -0.90
C ILE A 363 5.86 -17.96 0.09
N SER A 364 6.06 -19.03 0.86
CA SER A 364 5.08 -19.41 1.88
C SER A 364 5.09 -18.42 3.05
N SER A 365 3.93 -18.21 3.66
CA SER A 365 3.79 -17.37 4.86
C SER A 365 4.59 -17.90 6.05
N SER A 366 4.77 -19.22 6.15
CA SER A 366 5.60 -19.86 7.17
C SER A 366 7.09 -19.47 7.04
N LEU A 367 7.61 -19.46 5.81
CA LEU A 367 9.00 -19.10 5.55
C LEU A 367 9.26 -17.63 5.89
N GLY A 368 8.31 -16.74 5.57
CA GLY A 368 8.40 -15.32 5.95
C GLY A 368 8.42 -15.10 7.47
N LYS A 369 7.63 -15.89 8.24
CA LYS A 369 7.64 -15.86 9.71
C LYS A 369 8.98 -16.35 10.27
N GLU A 370 9.47 -17.50 9.81
CA GLU A 370 10.76 -18.05 10.24
C GLU A 370 11.90 -17.08 9.90
N PHE A 371 11.83 -16.41 8.75
CA PHE A 371 12.77 -15.38 8.38
C PHE A 371 12.75 -14.18 9.33
N LEU A 372 11.57 -13.68 9.72
CA LEU A 372 11.44 -12.60 10.70
C LEU A 372 12.07 -12.97 12.05
N ASP A 373 11.86 -14.20 12.51
CA ASP A 373 12.45 -14.70 13.76
C ASP A 373 13.99 -14.76 13.65
N ASN A 374 14.52 -15.22 12.50
CA ASN A 374 15.96 -15.23 12.22
C ASN A 374 16.56 -13.82 12.10
N VAL A 375 15.85 -12.86 11.48
CA VAL A 375 16.33 -11.47 11.37
C VAL A 375 16.50 -10.82 12.73
N PHE A 376 15.61 -11.10 13.69
CA PHE A 376 15.75 -10.60 15.04
C PHE A 376 17.06 -11.09 15.69
N LEU A 377 17.36 -12.38 15.55
CA LEU A 377 18.61 -12.96 16.04
C LEU A 377 19.84 -12.38 15.34
N VAL A 378 19.80 -12.25 14.01
CA VAL A 378 20.89 -11.65 13.21
C VAL A 378 21.12 -10.19 13.62
N ALA A 379 20.06 -9.40 13.77
CA ALA A 379 20.16 -8.01 14.19
C ALA A 379 20.81 -7.87 15.57
N LEU A 380 20.45 -8.73 16.52
CA LEU A 380 21.08 -8.79 17.85
C LEU A 380 22.58 -9.12 17.74
N LEU A 381 22.94 -10.12 16.94
CA LEU A 381 24.34 -10.51 16.72
C LEU A 381 25.15 -9.38 16.07
N VAL A 382 24.59 -8.68 15.08
CA VAL A 382 25.23 -7.52 14.45
C VAL A 382 25.49 -6.41 15.46
N VAL A 383 24.49 -6.06 16.29
CA VAL A 383 24.65 -5.04 17.34
C VAL A 383 25.74 -5.45 18.33
N LEU A 384 25.76 -6.71 18.77
CA LEU A 384 26.79 -7.21 19.69
C LEU A 384 28.19 -7.20 19.07
N ALA A 385 28.31 -7.63 17.81
CA ALA A 385 29.58 -7.64 17.08
C ALA A 385 30.12 -6.23 16.89
N VAL A 386 29.31 -5.30 16.39
CA VAL A 386 29.66 -3.89 16.23
C VAL A 386 30.04 -3.26 17.57
N SER A 387 29.22 -3.46 18.60
CA SER A 387 29.49 -2.93 19.95
C SER A 387 30.82 -3.43 20.50
N SER A 388 31.13 -4.71 20.29
CA SER A 388 32.38 -5.32 20.73
C SER A 388 33.59 -4.74 20.00
N VAL A 389 33.54 -4.60 18.68
CA VAL A 389 34.63 -4.02 17.88
C VAL A 389 34.90 -2.58 18.29
N VAL A 390 33.86 -1.76 18.40
CA VAL A 390 33.96 -0.36 18.84
C VAL A 390 34.48 -0.28 20.27
N PHE A 391 34.01 -1.16 21.17
CA PHE A 391 34.50 -1.21 22.55
C PHE A 391 35.99 -1.58 22.63
N ILE A 392 36.44 -2.59 21.89
CA ILE A 392 37.84 -3.03 21.84
C ILE A 392 38.74 -1.90 21.32
N ARG A 393 38.29 -1.16 20.30
CA ARG A 393 39.03 -0.07 19.66
C ARG A 393 39.19 1.17 20.55
N TYR A 394 38.12 1.60 21.21
CA TYR A 394 38.10 2.87 21.96
C TYR A 394 38.27 2.71 23.47
N ARG A 395 37.92 1.56 24.05
CA ARG A 395 38.01 1.21 25.49
C ARG A 395 37.40 2.24 26.46
N LYS A 396 36.57 3.16 25.96
CA LYS A 396 35.96 4.26 26.72
C LYS A 396 34.46 4.26 26.51
N ILE A 397 33.72 3.87 27.55
CA ILE A 397 32.25 3.80 27.53
C ILE A 397 31.62 5.13 27.10
N LYS A 398 32.23 6.26 27.48
CA LYS A 398 31.78 7.61 27.09
C LYS A 398 31.75 7.85 25.57
N ILE A 399 32.48 7.07 24.78
CA ILE A 399 32.49 7.17 23.31
C ILE A 399 31.64 6.07 22.68
N VAL A 400 31.77 4.85 23.20
CA VAL A 400 31.08 3.66 22.71
C VAL A 400 29.56 3.81 22.84
N LEU A 401 29.07 4.32 23.97
CA LEU A 401 27.64 4.43 24.23
C LEU A 401 26.94 5.41 23.26
N PRO A 402 27.42 6.66 23.05
CA PRO A 402 26.88 7.53 22.02
C PRO A 402 26.88 6.93 20.60
N MET A 403 27.90 6.14 20.23
CA MET A 403 27.92 5.49 18.92
C MET A 403 26.77 4.50 18.78
N ILE A 404 26.60 3.60 19.74
CA ILE A 404 25.53 2.59 19.71
C ILE A 404 24.15 3.26 19.69
N LEU A 405 23.95 4.29 20.51
CA LEU A 405 22.69 5.05 20.53
C LEU A 405 22.41 5.74 19.19
N THR A 406 23.45 6.25 18.52
CA THR A 406 23.31 6.88 17.21
C THR A 406 22.92 5.85 16.15
N LEU A 407 23.54 4.67 16.13
CA LEU A 407 23.18 3.58 15.21
C LEU A 407 21.74 3.10 15.42
N PHE A 408 21.33 2.94 16.68
CA PHE A 408 19.96 2.58 17.01
C PHE A 408 18.96 3.66 16.56
N SER A 409 19.34 4.93 16.70
CA SER A 409 18.53 6.05 16.21
C SER A 409 18.38 6.02 14.69
N GLU A 410 19.44 5.69 13.93
CA GLU A 410 19.37 5.58 12.46
C GLU A 410 18.37 4.51 12.02
N VAL A 411 18.33 3.34 12.70
CA VAL A 411 17.34 2.30 12.40
C VAL A 411 15.90 2.80 12.64
N ILE A 412 15.65 3.49 13.76
CA ILE A 412 14.32 4.07 14.05
C ILE A 412 13.95 5.12 12.98
N LEU A 413 14.89 5.94 12.52
CA LEU A 413 14.65 6.92 11.47
C LEU A 413 14.22 6.24 10.16
N ILE A 414 14.91 5.16 9.76
CA ILE A 414 14.57 4.38 8.56
C ILE A 414 13.19 3.75 8.68
N LEU A 415 12.89 3.09 9.80
CA LEU A 415 11.59 2.47 10.04
C LEU A 415 10.47 3.52 10.09
N GLY A 416 10.74 4.69 10.69
CA GLY A 416 9.80 5.81 10.72
C GLY A 416 9.48 6.35 9.34
N PHE A 417 10.51 6.50 8.49
CA PHE A 417 10.34 6.88 7.10
C PHE A 417 9.53 5.83 6.32
N ALA A 418 9.83 4.54 6.48
CA ALA A 418 9.09 3.47 5.84
C ALA A 418 7.61 3.47 6.25
N ALA A 419 7.31 3.63 7.54
CA ALA A 419 5.94 3.76 8.05
C ALA A 419 5.22 5.01 7.51
N PHE A 420 5.93 6.15 7.45
CA PHE A 420 5.37 7.42 6.98
C PHE A 420 4.99 7.39 5.50
N VAL A 421 5.86 6.84 4.65
CA VAL A 421 5.61 6.74 3.20
C VAL A 421 4.70 5.55 2.85
N GLY A 422 4.48 4.63 3.80
CA GLY A 422 3.75 3.39 3.56
C GLY A 422 4.52 2.43 2.64
N TRP A 423 5.85 2.44 2.74
CA TRP A 423 6.74 1.56 2.00
C TRP A 423 6.74 0.15 2.60
N ASN A 424 6.74 -0.88 1.75
CA ASN A 424 6.78 -2.28 2.18
C ASN A 424 8.22 -2.68 2.53
N LEU A 425 8.44 -3.09 3.77
CA LEU A 425 9.71 -3.69 4.18
C LEU A 425 9.78 -5.11 3.66
N ASP A 426 10.56 -5.32 2.60
CA ASP A 426 10.90 -6.62 2.03
C ASP A 426 12.33 -7.03 2.41
N LEU A 427 12.79 -8.17 1.90
CA LEU A 427 14.13 -8.68 2.20
C LEU A 427 15.22 -7.72 1.72
N ALA A 428 15.02 -7.14 0.54
CA ALA A 428 15.91 -6.17 -0.08
C ALA A 428 16.03 -4.90 0.79
N ALA A 429 14.93 -4.40 1.34
CA ALA A 429 14.92 -3.27 2.27
C ALA A 429 15.72 -3.58 3.55
N ILE A 430 15.56 -4.76 4.14
CA ILE A 430 16.32 -5.17 5.34
C ILE A 430 17.83 -5.19 5.06
N ALA A 431 18.25 -5.71 3.91
CA ALA A 431 19.66 -5.66 3.50
C ALA A 431 20.16 -4.21 3.39
N GLY A 432 19.32 -3.30 2.89
CA GLY A 432 19.62 -1.86 2.86
C GLY A 432 19.83 -1.27 4.26
N ILE A 433 19.00 -1.64 5.25
CA ILE A 433 19.18 -1.22 6.65
C ILE A 433 20.54 -1.68 7.18
N ILE A 434 20.92 -2.94 6.93
CA ILE A 434 22.20 -3.51 7.37
C ILE A 434 23.38 -2.73 6.75
N ILE A 435 23.31 -2.38 5.46
CA ILE A 435 24.34 -1.55 4.81
C ILE A 435 24.41 -0.15 5.42
N VAL A 436 23.27 0.47 5.70
CA VAL A 436 23.25 1.78 6.36
C VAL A 436 23.87 1.70 7.74
N MET A 437 23.58 0.66 8.53
CA MET A 437 24.22 0.46 9.83
C MET A 437 25.74 0.29 9.69
N GLY A 438 26.20 -0.53 8.73
CA GLY A 438 27.62 -0.75 8.49
C GLY A 438 28.37 0.53 8.10
N THR A 439 27.84 1.27 7.13
CA THR A 439 28.40 2.58 6.77
C THR A 439 28.25 3.60 7.90
N GLY A 440 27.17 3.54 8.69
CA GLY A 440 26.97 4.36 9.87
C GLY A 440 28.11 4.22 10.86
N VAL A 441 28.46 2.99 11.23
CA VAL A 441 29.59 2.69 12.14
C VAL A 441 30.89 3.27 11.61
N ASP A 442 31.18 3.06 10.32
CA ASP A 442 32.40 3.59 9.67
C ASP A 442 32.49 5.12 9.79
N HIS A 443 31.40 5.82 9.49
CA HIS A 443 31.34 7.28 9.63
C HIS A 443 31.49 7.73 11.09
N LEU A 444 30.91 7.02 12.06
CA LEU A 444 31.06 7.33 13.48
C LEU A 444 32.51 7.13 13.96
N ILE A 445 33.20 6.11 13.45
CA ILE A 445 34.63 5.86 13.68
C ILE A 445 35.45 7.00 13.09
N VAL A 446 35.21 7.39 11.84
CA VAL A 446 35.91 8.51 11.17
C VAL A 446 35.72 9.81 11.95
N ILE A 447 34.48 10.14 12.34
CA ILE A 447 34.18 11.32 13.16
C ILE A 447 34.95 11.28 14.48
N THR A 448 34.95 10.14 15.15
CA THR A 448 35.63 9.98 16.44
C THR A 448 37.15 10.08 16.30
N ASP A 449 37.74 9.35 15.36
CA ASP A 449 39.18 9.28 15.16
C ASP A 449 39.75 10.63 14.73
N GLU A 450 39.13 11.29 13.74
CA GLU A 450 39.59 12.59 13.25
C GLU A 450 39.43 13.69 14.32
N SER A 451 38.36 13.62 15.13
CA SER A 451 38.18 14.58 16.23
C SER A 451 39.24 14.37 17.34
N MET A 452 39.68 13.13 17.56
CA MET A 452 40.73 12.80 18.54
C MET A 452 42.17 12.99 18.00
N ARG A 453 42.37 13.20 16.70
CA ARG A 453 43.70 13.17 16.05
C ARG A 453 44.49 14.47 16.24
N GLY A 454 45.51 14.43 17.11
CA GLY A 454 46.60 15.42 17.20
C GLY A 454 46.53 16.33 18.43
N GLN A 455 47.68 16.58 19.08
CA GLN A 455 47.83 17.58 20.15
C GLN A 455 48.31 18.94 19.59
N GLU A 456 48.59 19.05 18.29
CA GLU A 456 49.29 20.21 17.70
C GLU A 456 48.39 21.22 16.96
N GLU A 457 47.16 20.84 16.54
CA GLU A 457 46.16 21.80 16.03
C GLU A 457 45.07 22.05 17.07
N THR A 458 44.98 23.27 17.62
CA THR A 458 44.03 23.66 18.68
C THR A 458 42.57 23.81 18.23
N ASN A 459 42.25 23.61 16.94
CA ASN A 459 40.92 23.94 16.40
C ASN A 459 40.04 22.71 16.14
N TRP A 460 39.34 22.24 17.17
CA TRP A 460 38.35 21.14 17.10
C TRP A 460 37.36 21.29 15.94
N LYS A 461 36.87 22.51 15.70
CA LYS A 461 35.89 22.78 14.63
C LYS A 461 36.45 22.45 13.24
N LYS A 462 37.76 22.65 13.03
CA LYS A 462 38.43 22.33 11.76
C LYS A 462 38.49 20.81 11.56
N ARG A 463 38.83 20.04 12.59
CA ARG A 463 38.85 18.57 12.53
C ARG A 463 37.48 17.98 12.27
N LEU A 464 36.47 18.49 12.98
CA LEU A 464 35.11 18.05 12.75
C LEU A 464 34.63 18.38 11.33
N LYS A 465 35.01 19.55 10.79
CA LYS A 465 34.72 19.91 9.39
C LYS A 465 35.38 18.93 8.41
N ASN A 466 36.63 18.53 8.64
CA ASN A 466 37.32 17.54 7.82
C ASN A 466 36.65 16.18 7.88
N ALA A 467 36.29 15.71 9.09
CA ALA A 467 35.57 14.46 9.27
C ALA A 467 34.23 14.47 8.52
N MET A 468 33.45 15.54 8.68
CA MET A 468 32.17 15.69 7.98
C MET A 468 32.34 15.79 6.46
N PHE A 469 33.45 16.34 5.96
CA PHE A 469 33.76 16.34 4.52
C PHE A 469 34.02 14.93 3.99
N ILE A 470 34.76 14.09 4.73
CA ILE A 470 34.98 12.68 4.38
C ILE A 470 33.66 11.92 4.37
N VAL A 471 32.84 12.10 5.41
CA VAL A 471 31.50 11.48 5.54
C VAL A 471 30.58 11.91 4.39
N MET A 472 30.61 13.18 3.99
CA MET A 472 29.81 13.69 2.86
C MET A 472 30.28 13.11 1.52
N GLY A 473 31.58 12.94 1.31
CA GLY A 473 32.13 12.30 0.11
C GLY A 473 31.69 10.84 -0.03
N ALA A 474 31.77 10.08 1.08
CA ALA A 474 31.30 8.70 1.13
C ALA A 474 29.77 8.61 0.87
N TYR A 475 28.99 9.50 1.48
CA TYR A 475 27.54 9.63 1.23
C TYR A 475 27.20 9.80 -0.25
N LEU A 476 27.82 10.77 -0.92
CA LEU A 476 27.56 11.04 -2.33
C LEU A 476 27.92 9.83 -3.20
N THR A 477 28.98 9.10 -2.85
CA THR A 477 29.40 7.89 -3.56
C THR A 477 28.37 6.78 -3.42
N THR A 478 27.90 6.52 -2.20
CA THR A 478 26.86 5.51 -1.94
C THR A 478 25.55 5.87 -2.63
N VAL A 479 25.09 7.12 -2.52
CA VAL A 479 23.84 7.55 -3.20
C VAL A 479 23.97 7.40 -4.71
N SER A 480 25.10 7.82 -5.28
CA SER A 480 25.36 7.68 -6.72
C SER A 480 25.31 6.22 -7.18
N GLY A 481 25.84 5.29 -6.37
CA GLY A 481 25.77 3.85 -6.64
C GLY A 481 24.36 3.26 -6.52
N MET A 482 23.50 3.83 -5.67
CA MET A 482 22.12 3.34 -5.47
C MET A 482 21.14 3.84 -6.53
N LEU A 483 21.41 4.97 -7.19
CA LEU A 483 20.52 5.54 -8.21
C LEU A 483 20.23 4.57 -9.37
N PRO A 484 21.22 3.91 -10.01
CA PRO A 484 20.93 2.90 -11.03
C PRO A 484 20.19 1.69 -10.48
N LEU A 485 20.49 1.27 -9.24
CA LEU A 485 19.86 0.11 -8.61
C LEU A 485 18.36 0.30 -8.37
N TYR A 486 17.89 1.55 -8.24
CA TYR A 486 16.47 1.85 -8.10
C TYR A 486 15.63 1.36 -9.29
N TRP A 487 16.21 1.33 -10.49
CA TRP A 487 15.60 0.79 -11.71
C TRP A 487 16.16 -0.57 -12.15
N ALA A 488 17.14 -1.12 -11.42
CA ALA A 488 17.72 -2.40 -11.77
C ALA A 488 16.79 -3.57 -11.39
N GLY A 489 16.93 -4.68 -12.12
CA GLY A 489 16.22 -5.93 -11.84
C GLY A 489 14.71 -5.81 -11.87
N ALA A 490 14.16 -5.01 -12.80
CA ALA A 490 12.72 -4.76 -12.93
C ALA A 490 12.06 -4.31 -11.60
N GLY A 491 12.77 -3.48 -10.83
CA GLY A 491 12.27 -2.94 -9.56
C GLY A 491 12.42 -3.86 -8.35
N LEU A 492 12.99 -5.07 -8.50
CA LEU A 492 13.28 -5.97 -7.38
C LEU A 492 14.28 -5.38 -6.38
N LEU A 493 15.23 -4.57 -6.86
CA LEU A 493 16.24 -3.90 -6.02
C LEU A 493 15.79 -2.53 -5.51
N LYS A 494 14.57 -2.11 -5.84
CA LYS A 494 14.04 -0.79 -5.49
C LYS A 494 13.97 -0.57 -3.98
N GLY A 495 13.55 -1.60 -3.23
CA GLY A 495 13.48 -1.54 -1.75
C GLY A 495 14.84 -1.40 -1.11
N PHE A 496 15.83 -2.12 -1.60
CA PHE A 496 17.22 -1.99 -1.18
C PHE A 496 17.77 -0.58 -1.44
N ALA A 497 17.64 -0.08 -2.67
CA ALA A 497 18.14 1.23 -3.06
C ALA A 497 17.47 2.36 -2.25
N LEU A 498 16.14 2.35 -2.16
CA LEU A 498 15.38 3.37 -1.45
C LEU A 498 15.72 3.39 0.04
N THR A 499 15.77 2.22 0.68
CA THR A 499 16.07 2.11 2.11
C THR A 499 17.50 2.56 2.41
N THR A 500 18.45 2.22 1.53
CA THR A 500 19.85 2.64 1.66
C THR A 500 19.99 4.15 1.51
N ILE A 501 19.39 4.74 0.46
CA ILE A 501 19.44 6.20 0.21
C ILE A 501 18.79 6.96 1.36
N ALA A 502 17.59 6.55 1.79
CA ALA A 502 16.88 7.21 2.88
C ALA A 502 17.69 7.13 4.18
N GLY A 503 18.15 5.93 4.54
CA GLY A 503 18.90 5.71 5.78
C GLY A 503 20.21 6.47 5.84
N ILE A 504 21.02 6.42 4.78
CA ILE A 504 22.28 7.17 4.77
C ILE A 504 22.03 8.69 4.75
N THR A 505 20.96 9.15 4.12
CA THR A 505 20.56 10.57 4.14
C THR A 505 20.19 11.02 5.55
N PHE A 506 19.34 10.28 6.27
CA PHE A 506 19.04 10.57 7.67
C PHE A 506 20.28 10.49 8.56
N GLY A 507 21.16 9.50 8.32
CA GLY A 507 22.42 9.37 9.01
C GLY A 507 23.29 10.62 8.87
N VAL A 508 23.60 11.04 7.64
CA VAL A 508 24.50 12.17 7.35
C VAL A 508 23.91 13.51 7.76
N LEU A 509 22.63 13.73 7.54
CA LEU A 509 22.01 15.04 7.73
C LEU A 509 21.49 15.27 9.15
N VAL A 510 21.15 14.20 9.88
CA VAL A 510 20.51 14.30 11.19
C VAL A 510 21.33 13.61 12.28
N ALA A 511 21.55 12.29 12.17
CA ALA A 511 22.12 11.51 13.27
C ALA A 511 23.60 11.83 13.54
N ARG A 512 24.43 11.87 12.48
CA ARG A 512 25.88 12.10 12.60
C ARG A 512 26.25 13.51 13.03
N PRO A 513 25.58 14.59 12.56
CA PRO A 513 25.79 15.93 13.09
C PRO A 513 25.42 16.06 14.57
N ALA A 514 24.41 15.32 15.04
CA ALA A 514 24.07 15.25 16.46
C ALA A 514 25.16 14.49 17.25
N PHE A 515 25.61 13.34 16.75
CA PHE A 515 26.71 12.58 17.34
C PHE A 515 28.00 13.40 17.47
N ALA A 516 28.37 14.15 16.44
CA ALA A 516 29.52 15.03 16.46
C ALA A 516 29.51 16.03 17.64
N VAL A 517 28.34 16.62 17.92
CA VAL A 517 28.14 17.53 19.06
C VAL A 517 28.25 16.78 20.40
N VAL A 518 27.69 15.57 20.47
CA VAL A 518 27.79 14.73 21.66
C VAL A 518 29.26 14.42 21.98
N ILE A 519 30.05 14.06 20.96
CA ILE A 519 31.47 13.77 21.11
C ILE A 519 32.28 15.03 21.46
N GLU A 520 31.97 16.18 20.88
CA GLU A 520 32.58 17.48 21.23
C GLU A 520 32.40 17.79 22.72
N GLU A 521 31.20 17.65 23.23
CA GLU A 521 30.91 17.99 24.63
C GLU A 521 31.47 16.94 25.62
N LEU A 522 31.55 15.67 25.23
CA LEU A 522 32.06 14.58 26.09
C LEU A 522 33.59 14.44 26.10
N ILE A 523 34.27 14.81 25.01
CA ILE A 523 35.73 14.64 24.84
C ILE A 523 36.45 16.00 24.77
N GLY A 524 35.85 17.01 24.13
CA GLY A 524 36.46 18.30 23.85
C GLY A 524 36.58 19.24 25.05
N ASN A 525 35.73 19.11 26.08
CA ASN A 525 35.79 19.94 27.30
C ASN A 525 36.85 19.47 28.32
N LYS A 526 38.08 19.20 27.86
CA LYS A 526 39.21 18.93 28.77
C LYS A 526 40.08 20.15 29.11
N ASP A 527 39.84 21.29 28.48
CA ASP A 527 40.66 22.50 28.68
C ASP A 527 39.79 23.75 28.99
N GLU A 528 38.96 23.67 30.04
CA GLU A 528 38.54 24.86 30.81
C GLU A 528 38.76 24.62 32.31
#